data_AF-A0A653CWI6-F1
#
_entry.id   AF-A0A653CWI6-F1
#
_cell.length_a   1.000
_cell.length_b   1.000
_cell.length_c   1.000
_cell.angle_alpha   90.00
_cell.angle_beta   90.00
_cell.angle_gamma   90.00
#
_symmetry.space_group_name_H-M   'P 1'
#
loop_
_entity.id
_entity.type
_entity.pdbx_description
1 polymer ?
#
loop_
_entity_poly.entity_id
_entity_poly.type
_entity_poly.pdbx_seq_one_letter_code
_entity_poly.pdbx_strand_id
1 'polypeptide(L)' 'IGGSKISNLRFADNTTLIAASQEELVALLNILEQHSAAYGLGINYNKTKIESMIIIEK' A
#
# COMPACT_ATOMS: atom_id res chain seq x y z
N ILE A 1 38.34 -6.84 17.47
CA ILE A 1 37.64 -7.40 16.30
C ILE A 1 36.36 -8.05 16.81
N GLY A 2 35.19 -7.61 16.34
CA GLY A 2 33.89 -8.13 16.77
C GLY A 2 32.75 -7.13 16.61
N GLY A 3 32.54 -6.60 15.41
CA GLY A 3 31.37 -5.75 15.10
C GLY A 3 30.39 -6.54 14.24
N SER A 4 29.19 -6.81 14.75
CA SER A 4 28.12 -7.43 13.95
C SER A 4 27.40 -6.33 13.18
N LYS A 5 27.53 -6.32 11.85
CA LYS A 5 26.84 -5.37 10.96
C LYS A 5 25.38 -5.81 10.82
N ILE A 6 24.52 -5.33 11.72
CA ILE A 6 23.07 -5.52 11.59
C ILE A 6 22.55 -4.47 10.61
N SER A 7 22.30 -4.88 9.36
CA SER A 7 21.63 -4.06 8.35
C SER A 7 20.19 -4.53 8.18
N ASN A 8 19.32 -4.26 9.16
CA ASN A 8 17.87 -4.41 8.98
C ASN A 8 17.28 -3.06 8.52
N LEU A 9 17.52 -2.71 7.26
CA LEU A 9 16.83 -1.58 6.63
C LEU A 9 15.47 -2.07 6.13
N ARG A 10 14.43 -1.89 6.94
CA ARG A 10 13.05 -2.17 6.52
C ARG A 10 12.53 -0.95 5.77
N PHE A 11 12.36 -1.07 4.45
CA PHE A 11 11.59 -0.09 3.69
C PHE A 11 10.16 -0.11 4.23
N ALA A 12 9.61 1.04 4.64
CA ALA A 12 8.22 1.14 5.03
C ALA A 12 7.38 1.25 3.75
N ASP A 13 6.59 0.23 3.47
CA ASP A 13 5.83 -0.01 2.23
C ASP A 13 4.30 0.18 2.40
N ASN A 14 3.87 0.69 3.54
CA ASN A 14 2.45 0.97 3.79
C ASN A 14 1.91 2.04 2.83
N THR A 15 0.93 1.66 2.01
CA THR A 15 0.21 2.54 1.09
C THR A 15 -1.27 2.61 1.50
N THR A 16 -1.84 3.81 1.58
CA THR A 16 -3.27 4.03 1.86
C THR A 16 -3.93 4.64 0.64
N LEU A 17 -5.03 4.04 0.15
CA LEU A 17 -5.86 4.56 -0.94
C LEU A 17 -7.15 5.17 -0.36
N ILE A 18 -7.58 6.30 -0.91
CA ILE A 18 -8.84 6.98 -0.56
C ILE A 18 -9.63 7.15 -1.86
N ALA A 19 -10.90 6.75 -1.86
CA ALA A 19 -11.81 6.86 -2.98
C ALA A 19 -13.20 7.22 -2.47
N ALA A 20 -13.98 7.92 -3.28
CA ALA A 20 -15.37 8.27 -2.96
C ALA A 20 -16.35 7.13 -3.27
N SER A 21 -15.95 6.16 -4.11
CA SER A 21 -16.76 4.97 -4.44
C SER A 21 -15.94 3.69 -4.59
N GLN A 22 -16.64 2.56 -4.64
CA GLN A 22 -16.01 1.25 -4.83
C GLN A 22 -15.39 1.12 -6.23
N GLU A 23 -16.02 1.69 -7.25
CA GLU A 23 -15.54 1.69 -8.63
C GLU A 23 -14.24 2.49 -8.76
N GLU A 24 -14.17 3.65 -8.11
CA GLU A 24 -12.95 4.46 -8.05
C GLU A 24 -11.83 3.72 -7.29
N LEU A 25 -12.17 3.06 -6.17
CA LEU A 25 -11.20 2.25 -5.43
C LEU A 25 -10.63 1.11 -6.28
N VAL A 26 -11.45 0.44 -7.08
CA VAL A 26 -11.02 -0.62 -8.00
C VAL A 26 -10.09 -0.07 -9.09
N ALA A 27 -10.40 1.11 -9.64
CA ALA A 27 -9.54 1.76 -10.62
C ALA A 27 -8.17 2.14 -10.02
N LEU A 28 -8.16 2.70 -8.81
CA LEU A 28 -6.93 3.05 -8.09
C LEU A 28 -6.09 1.81 -7.76
N LEU A 29 -6.73 0.72 -7.35
CA LEU A 29 -6.05 -0.54 -7.04
C LEU A 29 -5.37 -1.13 -8.29
N ASN A 30 -6.04 -1.09 -9.45
CA ASN A 30 -5.46 -1.54 -10.72
C ASN A 30 -4.22 -0.70 -11.10
N ILE A 31 -4.29 0.62 -10.95
CA ILE A 31 -3.15 1.50 -11.23
C ILE A 31 -1.99 1.19 -10.29
N LEU A 32 -2.27 1.02 -8.99
CA LEU A 32 -1.25 0.67 -7.99
C LEU A 32 -0.60 -0.67 -8.30
N GLU A 33 -1.38 -1.68 -8.70
CA GLU A 33 -0.85 -3.01 -9.05
C GLU A 33 0.10 -2.94 -10.25
N GLN A 34 -0.30 -2.24 -11.32
CA GLN A 34 0.53 -2.06 -12.51
C GLN A 34 1.83 -1.30 -12.20
N HIS A 35 1.74 -0.23 -11.40
CA HIS A 35 2.91 0.55 -10.99
C HIS A 35 3.85 -0.30 -10.12
N SER A 36 3.30 -1.01 -9.12
CA SER A 36 4.06 -1.89 -8.24
C SER A 36 4.80 -2.99 -9.02
N ALA A 37 4.11 -3.61 -9.98
CA ALA A 37 4.68 -4.63 -10.85
C ALA A 37 5.88 -4.11 -11.68
N ALA A 38 5.85 -2.85 -12.12
CA ALA A 38 6.97 -2.22 -12.84
C ALA A 38 8.24 -2.11 -11.98
N TYR A 39 8.10 -2.06 -10.65
CA TYR A 39 9.21 -2.10 -9.69
C TYR A 39 9.51 -3.52 -9.18
N GLY A 40 8.86 -4.56 -9.73
CA GLY A 40 8.98 -5.94 -9.28
C GLY A 40 8.34 -6.20 -7.90
N LEU A 41 7.44 -5.31 -7.48
CA LEU A 41 6.71 -5.37 -6.22
C LEU A 41 5.29 -5.91 -6.47
N GLY A 42 4.70 -6.52 -5.43
CA GLY A 42 3.34 -7.05 -5.48
C GLY A 42 2.52 -6.57 -4.29
N ILE A 43 1.20 -6.49 -4.47
CA ILE A 43 0.29 -6.11 -3.39
C ILE A 43 0.00 -7.33 -2.51
N ASN A 44 0.14 -7.18 -1.20
CA ASN A 44 -0.20 -8.24 -0.25
C ASN A 44 -1.66 -8.12 0.23
N TYR A 45 -2.58 -8.71 -0.52
CA TYR A 45 -4.02 -8.68 -0.22
C TYR A 45 -4.38 -9.26 1.15
N ASN A 46 -3.60 -10.18 1.72
CA ASN A 46 -3.85 -10.71 3.07
C ASN A 46 -3.58 -9.68 4.18
N LYS A 47 -2.74 -8.67 3.90
CA LYS A 47 -2.42 -7.59 4.84
C LYS A 47 -3.18 -6.30 4.52
N THR A 48 -3.71 -6.16 3.30
CA THR A 48 -4.55 -5.04 2.90
C THR A 48 -5.89 -5.08 3.64
N LYS A 49 -6.26 -3.98 4.28
CA LYS A 49 -7.58 -3.79 4.89
C LYS A 49 -8.35 -2.72 4.14
N ILE A 50 -9.63 -2.97 3.89
CA ILE A 50 -10.55 -1.97 3.34
C ILE A 50 -11.32 -1.38 4.52
N GLU A 51 -11.13 -0.10 4.77
CA GLU A 51 -11.81 0.65 5.81
C GLU A 51 -12.74 1.67 5.13
N SER A 52 -14.00 1.78 5.56
CA SER A 52 -14.93 2.79 5.05
C SER A 52 -14.85 4.03 5.93
N MET A 53 -14.40 5.15 5.36
CA MET A 53 -14.36 6.43 6.05
C MET A 53 -15.53 7.31 5.59
N ILE A 54 -16.48 7.60 6.50
CA ILE A 54 -17.52 8.60 6.24
C ILE A 54 -16.91 9.99 6.47
N ILE A 55 -16.73 10.76 5.40
CA ILE A 55 -16.33 12.17 5.51
C ILE A 55 -17.60 12.99 5.74
N ILE A 56 -17.75 13.53 6.95
CA ILE A 56 -18.79 14.51 7.27
C ILE A 56 -18.23 15.88 6.88
N GLU A 57 -18.70 16.46 5.77
CA GLU A 57 -18.48 17.88 5.50
C GLU A 57 -19.23 18.70 6.56
N LYS A 58 -18.52 19.65 7.19
CA LYS A 58 -19.06 20.53 8.23
C LYS A 58 -19.50 21.86 7.64
#